data_AF-A0A1R1CZF3-F1
#
_entry.id   AF-A0A1R1CZF3-F1
#
_cell.length_a   1.000
_cell.length_b   1.000
_cell.length_c   1.000
_cell.angle_alpha   90.00
_cell.angle_beta   90.00
_cell.angle_gamma   90.00
#
_symmetry.space_group_name_H-M   'P 1'
#
loop_
_entity.id
_entity.type
_entity.pdbx_description
1 polymer ?
#
loop_
_entity_poly.entity_id
_entity_poly.type
_entity_poly.pdbx_seq_one_letter_code
_entity_poly.pdbx_strand_id
1 'polypeptide(L)' 'MRDGRGLSLYPESRLYEETGFIAYYFHWSHDVIMDMEHRERRKWCEEISKINRKMSDEPNRHNPFDVFK' A
#
# COMPACT_ATOMS: atom_id res chain seq x y z
N MET A 1 -27.51 -1.57 -19.82
CA MET A 1 -27.12 -0.30 -19.15
C MET A 1 -27.63 -0.32 -17.73
N ARG A 2 -26.73 -0.46 -16.74
CA ARG A 2 -26.85 -0.01 -15.35
C ARG A 2 -25.50 -0.29 -14.68
N ASP A 3 -24.57 0.66 -14.81
CA ASP A 3 -23.33 0.69 -14.03
C ASP A 3 -23.69 0.99 -12.58
N GLY A 4 -23.88 -0.07 -11.79
CA GLY A 4 -23.88 0.03 -10.35
C GLY A 4 -22.46 0.29 -9.88
N ARG A 5 -22.09 1.57 -9.69
CA ARG A 5 -20.94 1.95 -8.88
C ARG A 5 -21.21 1.51 -7.45
N GLY A 6 -20.96 0.22 -7.19
CA GLY A 6 -20.99 -0.35 -5.85
C GLY A 6 -19.95 0.39 -5.01
N LEU A 7 -20.35 0.82 -3.82
CA LEU A 7 -19.42 1.16 -2.75
C LEU A 7 -18.50 -0.06 -2.57
N SER A 8 -17.34 -0.03 -3.21
CA SER A 8 -16.31 -1.05 -3.05
C SER A 8 -15.82 -0.91 -1.61
N LEU A 9 -16.41 -1.71 -0.72
CA LEU A 9 -15.90 -1.88 0.63
C LEU A 9 -14.42 -2.19 0.49
N TYR A 10 -13.60 -1.38 1.16
CA TYR A 10 -12.16 -1.59 1.14
C TYR A 10 -11.90 -3.01 1.67
N PRO A 11 -11.31 -3.91 0.88
CA PRO A 11 -11.11 -5.28 1.35
C PRO A 11 -10.26 -5.25 2.61
N GLU A 12 -10.75 -5.84 3.69
CA GLU A 12 -10.04 -5.90 4.97
C GLU A 12 -8.62 -6.47 4.79
N SER A 13 -8.47 -7.46 3.92
CA SER A 13 -7.16 -8.02 3.54
C SER A 13 -6.18 -6.96 3.03
N ARG A 14 -6.64 -6.00 2.21
CA ARG A 14 -5.79 -4.95 1.64
C ARG A 14 -5.31 -3.96 2.71
N LEU A 15 -6.14 -3.70 3.73
CA LEU A 15 -5.75 -2.84 4.85
C LEU A 15 -4.60 -3.45 5.65
N TYR A 16 -4.68 -4.75 5.95
CA TYR A 16 -3.61 -5.45 6.67
C TYR A 16 -2.34 -5.57 5.83
N GLU A 17 -2.45 -5.77 4.52
CA GLU A 17 -1.29 -5.78 3.61
C GLU A 17 -0.57 -4.42 3.60
N GLU A 18 -1.30 -3.32 3.43
CA GLU A 18 -0.72 -1.96 3.47
C GLU A 18 -0.08 -1.67 4.83
N THR A 19 -0.78 -2.02 5.90
CA THR A 19 -0.33 -1.76 7.26
C THR A 19 0.93 -2.57 7.59
N GLY A 20 0.95 -3.85 7.23
CA GLY A 20 2.11 -4.72 7.42
C GLY A 20 3.32 -4.26 6.60
N PHE A 21 3.10 -3.79 5.37
CA PHE A 21 4.17 -3.28 4.53
C PHE A 21 4.80 -2.01 5.09
N ILE A 22 3.98 -1.05 5.51
CA ILE A 22 4.47 0.19 6.14
C ILE A 22 5.21 -0.13 7.44
N ALA A 23 4.63 -0.99 8.29
CA ALA A 23 5.24 -1.40 9.55
C ALA A 23 6.59 -2.12 9.34
N TYR A 24 6.71 -2.94 8.30
CA TYR A 24 7.95 -3.66 8.00
C TYR A 24 9.10 -2.72 7.62
N TYR A 25 8.84 -1.67 6.82
CA TYR A 25 9.89 -0.77 6.32
C TYR A 25 10.18 0.42 7.24
N PHE A 26 9.17 1.00 7.88
CA PHE A 26 9.35 2.18 8.74
C PHE A 26 9.32 1.86 10.24
N HIS A 27 8.97 0.63 10.61
CA HIS A 27 8.86 0.19 12.01
C HIS A 27 7.91 1.06 12.86
N TRP A 28 6.95 1.69 12.21
CA TRP A 28 5.89 2.42 12.91
C TRP A 28 4.93 1.43 13.58
N SER A 29 4.39 1.83 14.73
CA SER A 29 3.40 1.03 15.45
C SER A 29 2.12 0.87 14.61
N HIS A 30 1.47 -0.27 14.76
CA HIS A 30 0.19 -0.58 14.10
C HIS A 30 -0.83 0.55 14.27
N ASP A 31 -0.99 1.07 15.48
CA ASP A 31 -1.97 2.09 15.82
C ASP A 31 -1.79 3.38 14.98
N VAL A 32 -0.55 3.85 14.86
CA VAL A 32 -0.20 5.04 14.04
C VAL A 32 -0.57 4.84 12.57
N ILE A 33 -0.38 3.64 12.02
CA ILE A 33 -0.68 3.35 10.61
C ILE A 33 -2.19 3.19 10.39
N MET A 34 -2.90 2.64 11.38
CA MET A 34 -4.36 2.52 11.34
C MET A 34 -5.06 3.87 11.46
N ASP A 35 -4.47 4.83 12.18
CA ASP A 35 -4.96 6.21 12.30
C ASP A 35 -4.79 7.03 11.01
N MET A 36 -3.93 6.60 10.08
CA MET A 36 -3.73 7.29 8.81
C MET A 36 -4.96 7.21 7.91
N GLU A 37 -5.16 8.26 7.10
CA GLU A 37 -6.14 8.17 6.02
C GLU A 37 -5.72 7.10 5.00
N HIS A 38 -6.71 6.47 4.37
CA HIS A 38 -6.45 5.46 3.34
C HIS A 38 -5.54 5.98 2.22
N ARG A 39 -5.72 7.23 1.78
CA ARG A 39 -4.88 7.86 0.75
C ARG A 39 -3.43 8.02 1.20
N GLU A 40 -3.22 8.29 2.49
CA GLU A 40 -1.90 8.46 3.07
C GLU A 40 -1.16 7.13 3.13
N ARG A 41 -1.79 6.06 3.62
CA ARG A 41 -1.18 4.71 3.60
C ARG A 41 -0.73 4.31 2.20
N ARG A 42 -1.58 4.48 1.19
CA ARG A 42 -1.20 4.17 -0.20
C ARG A 42 0.00 4.98 -0.68
N LYS A 43 0.05 6.27 -0.34
CA LYS A 43 1.17 7.13 -0.71
C LYS A 43 2.47 6.62 -0.09
N TRP A 44 2.43 6.21 1.18
CA TRP A 44 3.59 5.61 1.83
C TRP A 44 4.03 4.30 1.17
N CYS A 45 3.09 3.42 0.81
CA CYS A 45 3.41 2.22 0.03
C CYS A 45 4.12 2.56 -1.30
N GLU A 46 3.65 3.57 -2.04
CA GLU A 46 4.29 4.02 -3.28
C GLU A 46 5.72 4.56 -3.06
N GLU A 47 5.93 5.37 -2.02
CA GLU A 47 7.24 5.94 -1.70
C GLU A 47 8.25 4.88 -1.24
N ILE A 48 7.82 3.93 -0.39
CA ILE A 48 8.66 2.79 0.00
C ILE A 48 9.10 2.02 -1.25
N SER A 49 8.17 1.71 -2.17
CA SER A 49 8.51 1.00 -3.40
C SER A 49 9.43 1.82 -4.32
N LYS A 50 9.30 3.16 -4.35
CA LYS A 50 10.27 4.03 -5.07
C LYS A 50 11.66 3.97 -4.45
N ILE A 51 11.76 4.02 -3.13
CA ILE A 51 13.05 3.94 -2.42
C ILE A 51 13.69 2.56 -2.66
N ASN A 52 12.91 1.49 -2.51
CA ASN A 52 13.39 0.12 -2.71
C ASN A 52 13.90 -0.13 -4.14
N ARG A 53 13.21 0.43 -5.15
CA ARG A 53 13.67 0.40 -6.56
C ARG A 53 14.92 1.24 -6.83
N LYS A 54 15.19 2.29 -6.05
CA LYS A 54 16.42 3.09 -6.17
C LYS A 54 17.61 2.44 -5.46
N MET A 55 17.38 1.78 -4.34
CA MET A 55 18.42 1.07 -3.59
C MET A 55 18.79 -0.27 -4.22
N SER A 56 17.83 -0.94 -4.85
CA SER A 56 18.12 -2.15 -5.62
C SER A 56 18.54 -1.73 -7.02
N ASP A 57 19.79 -1.96 -7.43
CA ASP A 57 20.28 -1.80 -8.81
C ASP A 57 19.59 -2.75 -9.83
N GLU A 58 18.48 -3.39 -9.45
CA GLU A 58 17.65 -4.24 -10.27
C GLU A 58 16.38 -3.49 -10.74
N PRO A 59 16.32 -3.00 -11.99
CA PRO A 59 15.19 -2.22 -12.50
C PRO A 59 13.88 -3.02 -12.66
N ASN A 60 13.82 -4.29 -12.25
CA ASN A 60 12.70 -5.19 -12.58
C ASN A 60 12.18 -6.02 -11.39
N ARG A 61 12.20 -5.48 -10.17
CA ARG A 61 11.44 -6.08 -9.06
C ARG A 61 9.99 -5.61 -9.10
N HIS A 62 9.10 -6.54 -9.42
CA HIS A 62 7.66 -6.34 -9.37
C HIS A 62 7.26 -5.92 -7.96
N ASN A 63 6.71 -4.71 -7.84
CA ASN A 63 6.15 -4.24 -6.58
C ASN A 63 4.88 -5.06 -6.30
N PRO A 64 4.76 -5.74 -5.15
CA PRO A 64 3.57 -6.52 -4.80
C PRO A 64 2.26 -5.70 -4.88
N PHE A 65 2.34 -4.37 -4.80
CA PHE A 65 1.21 -3.46 -4.90
C PHE A 65 0.88 -2.98 -6.32
N ASP A 66 1.71 -3.27 -7.33
CA ASP A 66 1.45 -2.88 -8.72
C ASP A 66 0.38 -3.78 -9.38
N VAL A 67 0.02 -4.91 -8.78
CA VAL A 67 -1.05 -5.83 -9.22
C VAL A 67 -2.45 -5.18 -9.16
N PHE A 68 -2.58 -4.09 -8.40
CA PHE A 68 -3.87 -3.56 -7.96
C PHE A 68 -4.20 -2.17 -8.51
N LYS A 69 -3.49 -1.72 -9.54
CA LYS A 69 -3.75 -0.47 -10.27
C LYS A 69 -4.88 -0.60 -11.28
#